data_AF-A0AAW7YSG9-F1
#
_entry.id   AF-A0AAW7YSG9-F1
#
_cell.length_a   1.000
_cell.length_b   1.000
_cell.length_c   1.000
_cell.angle_alpha   90.00
_cell.angle_beta   90.00
_cell.angle_gamma   90.00
#
_symmetry.space_group_name_H-M   'P 1'
#
loop_
_entity.id
_entity.type
_entity.pdbx_description
1 polymer ?
#
loop_
_entity_poly.entity_id
_entity_poly.type
_entity_poly.pdbx_seq_one_letter_code
_entity_poly.pdbx_strand_id
1 'polypeptide(L)'
;MTATLEDCVILLHEKKLTSLAPMVPLLEAVMQANKQLLVMAEDIDGEALATLVVNKLRGGLKVAGVKAPDFGDRRKAMLEDLAILTGGQ
;
A
#
# COMPACT_ATOMS: atom_id res chain seq x y z
N MET A 1 7.54 18.20 2.14
CA MET A 1 7.18 17.07 3.03
C MET A 1 7.63 15.80 2.34
N THR A 2 8.30 14.89 3.06
CA THR A 2 8.82 13.62 2.53
C THR A 2 8.41 12.47 3.45
N ALA A 3 8.29 11.26 2.89
CA ALA A 3 8.12 10.03 3.64
C ALA A 3 9.26 9.08 3.26
N THR A 4 10.03 8.64 4.25
CA THR A 4 11.13 7.69 4.05
C THR A 4 10.70 6.34 4.60
N LEU A 5 10.83 5.30 3.78
CA LEU A 5 10.62 3.93 4.21
C LEU A 5 11.89 3.13 3.98
N GLU A 6 12.26 2.30 4.95
CA GLU A 6 13.43 1.43 4.89
C GLU A 6 12.96 -0.03 4.92
N ASP A 7 13.49 -0.84 4.01
CA ASP A 7 13.21 -2.29 3.91
C ASP A 7 11.70 -2.59 4.01
N CYS A 8 10.93 -1.91 3.14
CA CYS A 8 9.48 -1.93 3.16
C CYS A 8 8.89 -3.03 2.27
N VAL A 9 7.78 -3.59 2.73
CA VAL A 9 6.88 -4.40 1.91
C VAL A 9 6.05 -3.47 1.03
N ILE A 10 5.82 -3.86 -0.22
CA ILE A 10 5.05 -3.08 -1.18
C ILE A 10 3.78 -3.86 -1.52
N LEU A 11 2.63 -3.23 -1.29
CA LEU A 11 1.33 -3.72 -1.71
C LEU A 11 0.96 -3.02 -3.01
N LEU A 12 0.82 -3.79 -4.09
CA LEU A 12 0.37 -3.33 -5.40
C LEU A 12 -1.11 -3.72 -5.57
N HIS A 13 -1.99 -2.73 -5.79
CA HIS A 13 -3.42 -2.95 -5.93
C HIS A 13 -3.96 -2.21 -7.14
N GLU A 14 -4.42 -2.93 -8.16
CA GLU A 14 -4.85 -2.33 -9.43
C GLU A 14 -6.09 -1.43 -9.32
N LYS A 15 -6.89 -1.60 -8.26
CA LYS A 15 -8.20 -0.94 -8.10
C LYS A 15 -8.15 0.17 -7.05
N LYS A 16 -9.26 0.86 -6.88
CA LYS A 16 -9.47 1.75 -5.74
C LYS A 16 -9.47 0.96 -4.44
N LEU A 17 -8.88 1.56 -3.41
CA LEU A 17 -8.83 1.02 -2.07
C LEU A 17 -9.74 1.86 -1.16
N THR A 18 -10.99 1.41 -1.02
CA THR A 18 -12.03 2.05 -0.20
C THR A 18 -12.17 1.39 1.18
N SER A 19 -11.82 0.09 1.28
CA SER A 19 -11.86 -0.70 2.51
C SER A 19 -10.63 -1.60 2.63
N LEU A 20 -10.15 -1.80 3.86
CA LEU A 20 -9.02 -2.68 4.18
C LEU A 20 -9.46 -4.10 4.57
N ALA A 21 -10.76 -4.38 4.65
CA ALA A 21 -11.28 -5.69 5.02
C ALA A 21 -10.63 -6.88 4.27
N PRO A 22 -10.44 -6.84 2.93
CA PRO A 22 -9.78 -7.95 2.22
C PRO A 22 -8.28 -8.05 2.48
N MET A 23 -7.67 -7.03 3.07
CA MET A 23 -6.23 -6.92 3.31
C MET A 23 -5.84 -7.11 4.78
N VAL A 24 -6.82 -7.35 5.67
CA VAL A 24 -6.57 -7.57 7.11
C VAL A 24 -5.47 -8.62 7.36
N PRO A 25 -5.47 -9.81 6.72
CA PRO A 25 -4.42 -10.80 6.95
C PRO A 25 -3.02 -10.30 6.57
N LEU A 26 -2.93 -9.52 5.49
CA LEU A 26 -1.66 -8.93 5.03
C LEU A 26 -1.18 -7.85 6.01
N LEU A 27 -2.09 -6.99 6.48
CA LEU A 27 -1.75 -5.95 7.44
C LEU A 27 -1.26 -6.54 8.77
N GLU A 28 -1.93 -7.59 9.26
CA GLU A 28 -1.50 -8.31 10.46
C GLU A 28 -0.11 -8.94 10.29
N ALA A 29 0.17 -9.57 9.15
CA ALA A 29 1.47 -10.15 8.86
C ALA A 29 2.59 -9.09 8.82
N VAL A 30 2.34 -7.93 8.22
CA VAL A 30 3.30 -6.81 8.19
C VAL A 30 3.55 -6.26 9.59
N MET A 31 2.48 -6.10 10.39
CA MET A 31 2.60 -5.64 11.78
C MET A 31 3.40 -6.61 12.64
N GLN A 32 3.13 -7.92 12.52
CA GLN A 32 3.87 -8.96 13.24
C GLN A 32 5.34 -9.02 12.84
N ALA A 33 5.64 -8.80 11.56
CA ALA A 33 7.02 -8.71 11.06
C ALA A 33 7.71 -7.38 11.42
N ASN A 34 7.00 -6.42 12.02
CA ASN A 34 7.47 -5.06 12.30
C ASN A 34 8.10 -4.37 11.07
N LYS A 35 7.57 -4.68 9.89
CA LYS A 35 8.01 -4.13 8.60
C LYS A 35 7.24 -2.86 8.26
N GLN A 36 7.82 -2.04 7.41
CA GLN A 36 7.14 -0.87 6.85
C GLN A 36 6.32 -1.27 5.61
N LEU A 37 5.25 -0.55 5.32
CA LEU A 37 4.35 -0.83 4.21
C LEU A 37 4.22 0.37 3.29
N LEU A 38 4.43 0.15 1.99
CA LEU A 38 3.99 1.06 0.94
C LEU A 38 2.75 0.48 0.27
N VAL A 39 1.64 1.22 0.31
CA VAL A 39 0.40 0.87 -0.40
C VAL A 39 0.35 1.69 -1.69
N MET A 40 0.30 1.01 -2.83
CA MET A 40 0.13 1.62 -4.14
C MET A 40 -1.19 1.13 -4.76
N ALA A 41 -2.12 2.05 -4.99
CA ALA A 41 -3.45 1.74 -5.52
C ALA A 41 -3.90 2.75 -6.58
N GLU A 42 -4.94 2.48 -7.36
CA GLU A 42 -5.54 3.50 -8.24
C GLU A 42 -5.90 4.77 -7.46
N ASP A 43 -6.56 4.56 -6.32
CA ASP A 43 -6.90 5.60 -5.35
C ASP A 43 -6.95 4.99 -3.95
N ILE A 44 -6.70 5.81 -2.93
CA ILE A 44 -6.81 5.41 -1.52
C ILE A 44 -7.70 6.45 -0.85
N ASP A 45 -8.93 6.07 -0.56
CA ASP A 45 -9.95 6.99 -0.09
C ASP A 45 -10.81 6.39 1.06
N GLY A 46 -11.77 7.19 1.53
CA GLY A 46 -12.79 6.76 2.49
C GLY A 46 -12.24 6.15 3.77
N GLU A 47 -12.84 5.02 4.15
CA GLU A 47 -12.53 4.29 5.38
C GLU A 47 -11.10 3.74 5.38
N ALA A 48 -10.62 3.25 4.23
CA ALA A 48 -9.27 2.72 4.12
C ALA A 48 -8.21 3.79 4.43
N LEU A 49 -8.33 4.98 3.83
CA LEU A 49 -7.40 6.08 4.10
C LEU A 49 -7.42 6.48 5.58
N ALA A 50 -8.61 6.67 6.15
CA ALA A 50 -8.76 7.03 7.57
C ALA A 50 -8.10 5.99 8.49
N THR A 51 -8.30 4.70 8.19
CA THR A 51 -7.75 3.60 8.97
C THR A 51 -6.23 3.54 8.88
N LEU A 52 -5.65 3.71 7.70
CA LEU A 52 -4.19 3.75 7.52
C LEU A 52 -3.55 4.91 8.29
N VAL A 53 -4.17 6.10 8.23
CA VAL A 53 -3.68 7.29 8.95
C VAL A 53 -3.76 7.10 10.46
N VAL A 54 -4.88 6.61 10.99
CA VAL A 54 -5.04 6.38 12.43
C VAL A 54 -4.05 5.33 12.94
N ASN A 55 -3.85 4.23 12.19
CA ASN A 55 -2.88 3.20 12.57
C ASN A 55 -1.44 3.72 12.55
N LYS A 56 -1.10 4.58 11.59
CA LYS A 56 0.21 5.26 11.54
C LYS A 56 0.42 6.16 12.75
N LEU A 57 -0.57 6.98 13.11
CA LEU A 57 -0.49 7.90 14.26
C LEU A 57 -0.39 7.17 15.60
N ARG A 58 -1.04 6.01 15.72
CA ARG A 58 -0.96 5.14 16.92
C ARG A 58 0.33 4.32 16.98
N GLY A 59 1.18 4.37 15.94
CA GLY A 59 2.41 3.59 15.86
C GLY A 59 2.20 2.09 15.61
N GLY A 60 0.96 1.66 15.31
CA GLY A 60 0.64 0.25 15.05
C GLY A 60 1.11 -0.22 13.68
N LEU A 61 1.09 0.66 12.68
CA LEU A 61 1.49 0.33 11.30
C LEU A 61 2.34 1.46 10.69
N LYS A 62 3.58 1.14 10.31
CA LYS A 62 4.47 2.10 9.62
C LYS A 62 4.15 2.12 8.13
N VAL A 63 3.19 2.96 7.72
CA VAL A 63 2.64 2.94 6.35
C VAL A 63 2.77 4.27 5.61
N ALA A 64 2.93 4.18 4.29
CA ALA A 64 2.68 5.26 3.34
C ALA A 64 1.75 4.75 2.22
N GLY A 65 0.88 5.64 1.72
CA GLY A 65 -0.02 5.36 0.62
C GLY A 65 0.26 6.32 -0.54
N VAL A 66 0.33 5.79 -1.76
CA VAL A 66 0.50 6.56 -3.00
C VAL A 66 -0.45 6.05 -4.08
N LYS A 67 -0.80 6.92 -5.03
CA LYS A 67 -1.51 6.48 -6.23
C LYS A 67 -0.54 5.77 -7.16
N ALA A 68 -1.02 4.71 -7.81
CA ALA A 68 -0.32 4.05 -8.88
C ALA A 68 -0.08 5.03 -10.04
N PRO A 69 1.06 4.94 -10.74
CA PRO A 69 1.33 5.77 -11.90
C PRO A 69 0.37 5.46 -13.04
N ASP A 70 0.17 6.42 -13.94
CA ASP A 70 -0.66 6.27 -15.14
C ASP A 70 -2.14 5.88 -14.87
N PHE A 71 -2.84 5.57 -15.96
CA PHE A 71 -4.26 5.24 -16.01
C PHE A 71 -4.54 4.12 -17.01
N GLY A 72 -5.69 3.47 -16.85
CA GLY A 72 -6.13 2.38 -17.74
C GLY A 72 -5.10 1.26 -17.85
N ASP A 73 -4.88 0.75 -19.06
CA ASP A 73 -3.97 -0.38 -19.30
C ASP A 73 -2.50 -0.04 -19.01
N ARG A 74 -2.09 1.24 -19.15
CA ARG A 74 -0.73 1.65 -18.78
C ARG A 74 -0.46 1.51 -17.29
N ARG A 75 -1.46 1.79 -16.45
CA ARG A 75 -1.32 1.56 -15.00
C ARG A 75 -1.08 0.10 -14.70
N LYS A 76 -1.81 -0.81 -15.36
CA LYS A 76 -1.64 -2.25 -15.15
C LYS A 76 -0.24 -2.69 -15.53
N ALA A 77 0.24 -2.28 -16.70
CA ALA A 77 1.60 -2.55 -17.15
C ALA A 77 2.66 -1.99 -16.18
N MET A 78 2.47 -0.76 -15.69
CA MET A 78 3.41 -0.16 -14.73
C MET A 78 3.38 -0.85 -13.36
N LEU A 79 2.21 -1.30 -12.89
CA LEU A 79 2.12 -2.08 -11.66
C LEU A 79 2.78 -3.45 -11.83
N GLU A 80 2.64 -4.09 -12.99
CA GLU A 80 3.31 -5.34 -13.32
C GLU A 80 4.84 -5.16 -13.37
N ASP A 81 5.33 -4.08 -13.98
CA ASP A 81 6.76 -3.74 -13.98
C ASP A 81 7.30 -3.53 -12.57
N LEU A 82 6.53 -2.85 -11.70
CA LEU A 82 6.88 -2.68 -10.29
C LEU A 82 6.85 -4.01 -9.52
N ALA A 83 5.89 -4.89 -9.80
CA ALA A 83 5.82 -6.22 -9.23
C ALA A 83 7.08 -7.03 -9.58
N ILE A 84 7.46 -7.06 -10.86
CA ILE A 84 8.66 -7.73 -11.35
C ILE A 84 9.91 -7.17 -10.68
N LEU A 85 10.04 -5.84 -10.62
CA LEU A 85 11.20 -5.17 -10.00
C LEU A 85 11.34 -5.50 -8.51
N THR A 86 10.22 -5.63 -7.81
CA THR A 86 10.17 -5.80 -6.35
C THR A 86 10.02 -7.26 -5.91
N GLY A 87 9.89 -8.20 -6.86
CA GLY A 87 9.58 -9.60 -6.58
C GLY A 87 8.16 -9.84 -6.06
N GLY A 88 7.26 -8.87 -6.26
CA GLY A 88 5.84 -8.97 -5.95
C GLY A 88 5.03 -9.69 -7.04
N GLN A 89 3.72 -9.72 -6.84
CA GLN A 89 2.73 -10.25 -7.79
C GLN A 89 1.55 -9.29 -7.91
#